data_AF-A0A7G7WUE4-F1
#
_entry.id   AF-A0A7G7WUE4-F1
#
_cell.length_a   1.000
_cell.length_b   1.000
_cell.length_c   1.000
_cell.angle_alpha   90.00
_cell.angle_beta   90.00
_cell.angle_gamma   90.00
#
_symmetry.space_group_name_H-M   'P 1'
#
loop_
_entity.id
_entity.type
_entity.pdbx_description
1 polymer ?
#
loop_
_entity_poly.entity_id
_entity_poly.type
_entity_poly.pdbx_seq_one_letter_code
_entity_poly.pdbx_strand_id
1 'polypeptide(L)'
;MITKEKPEKKREVYAFGQHISMSPDKARRVIDQIRGRSYEETLMILELISYRACYPIFKLVYSAASNASYNMSSKENNLIISKAEVNASTSTNKLKPRARGRSYPVKKSTCHISIGMKDISFDDEYGEVDSLKSLKKTRWKKKHIITGYHSSEVIWDKK
;
A
#
# COMPACT_ATOMS: atom_id res chain seq x y z
N MET A 1 28.74 -23.87 14.32
CA MET A 1 28.27 -23.66 12.94
C MET A 1 26.90 -23.01 13.02
N ILE A 2 26.75 -21.76 12.59
CA ILE A 2 25.46 -21.06 12.59
C ILE A 2 24.72 -21.54 11.33
N THR A 3 23.66 -22.33 11.51
CA THR A 3 22.75 -22.70 10.43
C THR A 3 22.04 -21.44 9.97
N LYS A 4 22.36 -20.93 8.78
CA LYS A 4 21.59 -19.85 8.17
C LYS A 4 20.20 -20.40 7.87
N GLU A 5 19.20 -19.98 8.64
CA GLU A 5 17.80 -20.21 8.31
C GLU A 5 17.53 -19.64 6.92
N LYS A 6 16.86 -20.43 6.08
CA LYS A 6 16.53 -20.04 4.70
C LYS A 6 15.62 -18.81 4.78
N PRO A 7 15.92 -17.69 4.08
CA PRO A 7 15.05 -16.53 4.13
C PRO A 7 13.67 -16.91 3.59
N GLU A 8 12.63 -16.54 4.33
CA GLU A 8 11.24 -16.75 3.90
C GLU A 8 11.05 -16.17 2.50
N LYS A 9 10.36 -16.91 1.61
CA LYS A 9 9.98 -16.39 0.29
C LYS A 9 9.10 -15.16 0.51
N LYS A 10 9.62 -13.98 0.13
CA LYS A 10 8.81 -12.77 0.09
C LYS A 10 7.63 -13.03 -0.85
N ARG A 11 6.42 -12.67 -0.43
CA ARG A 11 5.20 -12.79 -1.24
C ARG A 11 4.93 -11.56 -2.11
N GLU A 12 5.64 -10.47 -1.83
CA GLU A 12 5.55 -9.21 -2.56
C GLU A 12 6.93 -8.71 -2.99
N VAL A 13 7.03 -8.21 -4.22
CA VAL A 13 8.19 -7.48 -4.72
C VAL A 13 7.87 -6.00 -4.72
N TYR A 14 8.83 -5.19 -4.34
CA TYR A 14 8.71 -3.74 -4.37
C TYR A 14 9.66 -3.12 -5.40
N ALA A 15 9.21 -2.04 -6.02
CA ALA A 15 10.02 -1.12 -6.78
C ALA A 15 9.86 0.29 -6.23
N PHE A 16 10.96 1.03 -6.18
CA PHE A 16 11.02 2.38 -5.61
C PHE A 16 11.53 3.37 -6.64
N GLY A 17 10.73 4.41 -6.92
CA GLY A 17 11.13 5.57 -7.71
C GLY A 17 11.43 6.74 -6.80
N GLN A 18 12.71 7.10 -6.67
CA GLN A 18 13.14 8.17 -5.76
C GLN A 18 13.38 9.49 -6.47
N HIS A 19 13.12 10.61 -5.77
CA HIS A 19 13.37 11.98 -6.22
C HIS A 19 12.74 12.34 -7.58
N ILE A 20 11.54 11.83 -7.84
CA ILE A 20 10.83 12.13 -9.09
C ILE A 20 10.35 13.59 -9.03
N SER A 21 10.75 14.39 -10.04
CA SER A 21 10.43 15.81 -10.14
C SER A 21 8.99 16.04 -10.59
N MET A 22 8.05 15.77 -9.69
CA MET A 22 6.63 15.99 -9.86
C MET A 22 5.95 16.26 -8.52
N SER A 23 4.78 16.89 -8.59
CA SER A 23 3.94 17.07 -7.41
C SER A 23 3.34 15.72 -7.00
N PRO A 24 3.36 15.37 -5.69
CA PRO A 24 2.75 14.14 -5.18
C PRO A 24 1.29 13.98 -5.61
N ASP A 25 0.51 15.06 -5.58
CA ASP A 25 -0.92 15.01 -5.90
C ASP A 25 -1.17 14.71 -7.38
N LYS A 26 -0.26 15.14 -8.27
CA LYS A 26 -0.33 14.78 -9.69
C LYS A 26 -0.01 13.30 -9.92
N ALA A 27 0.91 12.73 -9.14
CA ALA A 27 1.20 11.30 -9.20
C ALA A 27 0.05 10.46 -8.61
N ARG A 28 -0.52 10.90 -7.48
CA ARG A 28 -1.64 10.22 -6.80
C ARG A 28 -2.84 10.01 -7.73
N ARG A 29 -3.20 11.00 -8.53
CA ARG A 29 -4.28 10.89 -9.54
C ARG A 29 -4.14 9.65 -10.44
N VAL A 30 -2.91 9.29 -10.82
CA VAL A 30 -2.64 8.12 -11.66
C VAL A 30 -2.54 6.86 -10.82
N ILE A 31 -1.81 6.94 -9.69
CA ILE A 31 -1.61 5.80 -8.79
C ILE A 31 -2.93 5.26 -8.24
N ASP A 32 -3.90 6.12 -7.95
CA ASP A 32 -5.21 5.71 -7.45
C ASP A 32 -6.02 4.93 -8.50
N GLN A 33 -5.75 5.12 -9.80
CA GLN A 33 -6.42 4.37 -10.88
C GLN A 33 -5.87 2.95 -11.06
N ILE A 34 -4.57 2.77 -10.83
CA ILE A 34 -3.87 1.50 -11.07
C ILE A 34 -3.81 0.59 -9.84
N ARG A 35 -4.23 1.10 -8.67
CA ARG A 35 -4.22 0.34 -7.41
C ARG A 35 -5.17 -0.86 -7.52
N GLY A 36 -4.65 -2.06 -7.27
CA GLY A 36 -5.43 -3.31 -7.34
C GLY A 36 -5.73 -3.81 -8.75
N ARG A 37 -5.14 -3.22 -9.79
CA ARG A 37 -5.27 -3.67 -11.19
C ARG A 37 -4.22 -4.70 -11.54
N SER A 38 -4.50 -5.52 -12.56
CA SER A 38 -3.52 -6.42 -13.13
C SER A 38 -2.42 -5.65 -13.85
N TYR A 39 -1.26 -6.29 -14.04
CA TYR A 39 -0.14 -5.68 -14.75
C TYR A 39 -0.51 -5.28 -16.18
N GLU A 40 -1.17 -6.16 -16.93
CA GLU A 40 -1.59 -5.91 -18.32
C GLU A 40 -2.57 -4.73 -18.44
N GLU A 41 -3.61 -4.71 -17.59
CA GLU A 41 -4.56 -3.59 -17.54
C GLU A 41 -3.85 -2.27 -17.22
N THR A 42 -2.88 -2.31 -16.30
CA THR A 42 -2.14 -1.13 -15.89
C THR A 42 -1.33 -0.54 -17.04
N LEU A 43 -0.66 -1.37 -17.84
CA LEU A 43 0.10 -0.89 -19.00
C LEU A 43 -0.82 -0.17 -20.00
N MET A 44 -1.96 -0.77 -20.33
CA MET A 44 -2.94 -0.16 -21.23
C MET A 44 -3.44 1.18 -20.70
N ILE A 45 -3.80 1.24 -19.42
CA ILE A 45 -4.29 2.46 -18.78
C ILE A 45 -3.21 3.56 -18.83
N LEU A 46 -1.97 3.22 -18.49
CA LEU A 46 -0.87 4.20 -18.43
C LEU A 46 -0.48 4.74 -19.82
N GLU A 47 -0.59 3.94 -20.87
CA GLU A 47 -0.31 4.36 -22.25
C GLU A 47 -1.40 5.28 -22.82
N LEU A 48 -2.67 5.03 -22.49
CA LEU A 48 -3.79 5.78 -23.05
C LEU A 48 -4.06 7.12 -22.34
N ILE A 49 -3.72 7.21 -21.06
CA ILE A 49 -4.01 8.40 -20.26
C ILE A 49 -3.03 9.54 -20.60
N SER A 50 -3.57 10.73 -20.87
CA SER A 50 -2.81 11.91 -21.31
C SER A 50 -2.03 12.65 -20.20
N TYR A 51 -1.91 12.09 -18.99
CA TYR A 51 -1.16 12.71 -17.90
C TYR A 51 0.35 12.51 -18.07
N ARG A 52 1.13 13.58 -17.91
CA ARG A 52 2.61 13.53 -17.86
C ARG A 52 3.15 12.61 -16.75
N ALA A 53 2.35 12.38 -15.70
CA ALA A 53 2.66 11.49 -14.60
C ALA A 53 2.77 10.01 -15.02
N CYS A 54 2.13 9.62 -16.14
CA CYS A 54 2.10 8.23 -16.59
C CYS A 54 3.49 7.73 -16.97
N TYR A 55 4.29 8.53 -17.69
CA TYR A 55 5.62 8.11 -18.15
C TYR A 55 6.56 7.61 -17.03
N PRO A 56 6.81 8.36 -15.93
CA PRO A 56 7.66 7.84 -14.85
C PRO A 56 7.05 6.64 -14.13
N ILE A 57 5.71 6.57 -14.00
CA ILE A 57 5.01 5.46 -13.36
C ILE A 57 5.11 4.20 -14.22
N PHE A 58 4.96 4.32 -15.54
CA PHE A 58 5.08 3.24 -16.51
C PHE A 58 6.44 2.54 -16.40
N LYS A 59 7.53 3.32 -16.40
CA LYS A 59 8.89 2.80 -16.21
C LYS A 59 9.05 2.04 -14.88
N LEU A 60 8.40 2.54 -13.82
CA LEU A 60 8.46 1.95 -12.49
C LEU A 60 7.67 0.64 -12.43
N VAL A 61 6.48 0.59 -13.02
CA VAL A 61 5.65 -0.62 -13.14
C VAL A 61 6.39 -1.70 -13.94
N TYR A 62 6.98 -1.34 -15.08
CA TYR A 62 7.79 -2.25 -15.88
C TYR A 62 8.99 -2.81 -15.08
N SER A 63 9.69 -1.95 -14.34
CA SER A 63 10.78 -2.38 -13.44
C SER A 63 10.29 -3.30 -12.32
N ALA A 64 9.11 -3.06 -11.76
CA ALA A 64 8.52 -3.91 -10.73
C ALA A 64 8.21 -5.32 -11.26
N ALA A 65 7.65 -5.42 -12.48
CA ALA A 65 7.37 -6.70 -13.12
C ALA A 65 8.66 -7.48 -13.42
N SER A 66 9.70 -6.81 -13.92
CA SER A 66 11.01 -7.43 -14.12
C SER A 66 11.62 -7.94 -12.80
N ASN A 67 11.48 -7.17 -11.71
CA ASN A 67 11.92 -7.61 -10.38
C ASN A 67 11.10 -8.82 -9.87
N ALA A 68 9.81 -8.89 -10.18
CA ALA A 68 8.97 -10.04 -9.83
C ALA A 68 9.36 -11.30 -10.62
N SER A 69 9.61 -11.16 -11.92
CA SER A 69 10.12 -12.24 -12.75
C SER A 69 11.47 -12.77 -12.23
N TYR A 70 12.41 -11.88 -11.91
CA TYR A 70 13.74 -12.28 -11.45
C TYR A 70 13.74 -12.86 -10.03
N ASN A 71 13.07 -12.22 -9.07
CA ASN A 71 13.14 -12.61 -7.66
C ASN A 71 12.11 -13.68 -7.26
N MET A 72 10.93 -13.68 -7.89
CA MET A 72 9.84 -14.62 -7.55
C MET A 72 9.61 -15.68 -8.62
N SER A 73 10.24 -15.55 -9.80
CA SER A 73 9.98 -16.43 -10.94
C SER A 73 8.51 -16.43 -11.37
N SER A 74 7.82 -15.31 -11.11
CA SER A 74 6.42 -15.10 -11.44
C SER A 74 6.25 -14.77 -12.92
N LYS A 75 5.13 -15.21 -13.50
CA LYS A 75 4.71 -14.83 -14.86
C LYS A 75 4.03 -13.47 -14.83
N GLU A 76 4.27 -12.64 -15.84
CA GLU A 76 3.74 -11.27 -15.92
C GLU A 76 2.20 -11.21 -15.85
N ASN A 77 1.53 -12.16 -16.49
CA ASN A 77 0.06 -12.24 -16.55
C ASN A 77 -0.60 -12.45 -15.18
N ASN A 78 0.14 -13.02 -14.21
CA ASN A 78 -0.37 -13.31 -12.87
C ASN A 78 -0.06 -12.18 -11.87
N LEU A 79 0.61 -11.11 -12.31
CA LEU A 79 1.00 -10.01 -11.44
C LEU A 79 -0.14 -9.03 -11.23
N ILE A 80 -0.38 -8.70 -9.97
CA ILE A 80 -1.31 -7.66 -9.53
C ILE A 80 -0.58 -6.63 -8.69
N ILE A 81 -0.98 -5.37 -8.82
CA ILE A 81 -0.47 -4.29 -7.97
C ILE A 81 -1.13 -4.38 -6.60
N SER A 82 -0.43 -4.92 -5.60
CA SER A 82 -0.95 -5.05 -4.24
C SER A 82 -0.96 -3.71 -3.51
N LYS A 83 0.10 -2.92 -3.67
CA LYS A 83 0.31 -1.68 -2.94
C LYS A 83 0.90 -0.62 -3.84
N ALA A 84 0.33 0.58 -3.83
CA ALA A 84 0.86 1.71 -4.59
C ALA A 84 0.70 3.01 -3.80
N GLU A 85 1.83 3.59 -3.39
CA GLU A 85 1.89 4.78 -2.55
C GLU A 85 2.76 5.87 -3.17
N VAL A 86 2.39 7.12 -2.86
CA VAL A 86 3.14 8.30 -3.23
C VAL A 86 3.40 9.15 -2.00
N ASN A 87 4.67 9.25 -1.65
CA ASN A 87 5.16 10.04 -0.53
C ASN A 87 5.76 11.35 -1.03
N ALA A 88 5.48 12.44 -0.31
CA ALA A 88 6.16 13.70 -0.55
C ALA A 88 7.64 13.56 -0.17
N SER A 89 8.52 14.16 -0.96
CA SER A 89 9.95 14.21 -0.71
C SER A 89 10.39 15.66 -0.50
N THR A 90 11.69 15.89 -0.57
CA THR A 90 12.32 17.20 -0.49
C THR A 90 11.72 18.16 -1.50
N SER A 91 11.38 19.35 -1.05
CA SER A 91 10.91 20.43 -1.91
C SER A 91 11.86 21.60 -1.87
N THR A 92 12.22 22.11 -3.05
CA THR A 92 13.07 23.29 -3.17
C THR A 92 12.21 24.53 -3.36
N ASN A 93 12.46 25.57 -2.56
CA ASN A 93 11.79 26.85 -2.72
C ASN A 93 12.65 27.80 -3.58
N LYS A 94 12.00 28.54 -4.48
CA LYS A 94 12.62 29.62 -5.26
C LYS A 94 11.84 30.91 -5.03
N LEU A 95 12.51 31.99 -4.63
CA LEU A 95 11.85 33.28 -4.47
C LEU A 95 11.56 33.89 -5.84
N LYS A 96 10.32 34.32 -6.06
CA LYS A 96 9.91 35.04 -7.27
C LYS A 96 9.56 36.49 -6.90
N PRO A 97 10.16 37.50 -7.55
CA PRO A 97 9.83 38.91 -7.30
C PRO A 97 8.38 39.21 -7.73
N ARG A 98 7.74 40.14 -7.01
CA ARG A 98 6.37 40.62 -7.24
C ARG A 98 6.31 42.15 -7.10
N ALA A 99 5.19 42.73 -7.52
CA ALA A 99 4.96 44.18 -7.45
C ALA A 99 5.10 44.72 -6.01
N ARG A 100 5.45 46.01 -5.90
CA ARG A 100 5.63 46.75 -4.62
C ARG A 100 6.71 46.15 -3.71
N GLY A 101 7.83 45.69 -4.27
CA GLY A 101 8.97 45.16 -3.49
C GLY A 101 8.71 43.83 -2.77
N ARG A 102 7.58 43.15 -3.07
CA ARG A 102 7.23 41.88 -2.44
C ARG A 102 7.94 40.70 -3.12
N SER A 103 8.15 39.61 -2.39
CA SER A 103 8.61 38.34 -2.95
C SER A 103 7.79 37.19 -2.38
N TYR A 104 7.50 36.18 -3.22
CA TYR A 104 6.82 34.96 -2.80
C TYR A 104 7.62 33.71 -3.16
N PRO A 105 7.66 32.69 -2.29
CA PRO A 105 8.31 31.43 -2.59
C PRO A 105 7.46 30.59 -3.55
N VAL A 106 8.10 30.03 -4.57
CA VAL A 106 7.55 29.01 -5.46
C VAL A 106 8.17 27.67 -5.08
N LYS A 107 7.33 26.73 -4.65
CA LYS A 107 7.73 25.37 -4.25
C LYS A 107 7.88 24.47 -5.48
N LYS A 108 9.05 23.86 -5.64
CA LYS A 108 9.32 22.76 -6.57
C LYS A 108 9.32 21.46 -5.77
N SER A 109 8.20 20.76 -5.78
CA SER A 109 8.04 19.50 -5.07
C SER A 109 8.63 18.33 -5.86
N THR A 110 9.14 17.35 -5.11
CA THR A 110 9.49 16.03 -5.62
C THR A 110 8.72 14.97 -4.82
N CYS A 111 8.66 13.75 -5.34
CA CYS A 111 8.01 12.64 -4.68
C CYS A 111 8.83 11.35 -4.75
N HIS A 112 8.54 10.45 -3.80
CA HIS A 112 8.93 9.06 -3.85
C HIS A 112 7.69 8.22 -4.17
N ILE A 113 7.80 7.31 -5.12
CA ILE A 113 6.73 6.38 -5.50
C ILE A 113 7.17 4.98 -5.14
N SER A 114 6.31 4.22 -4.46
CA SER A 114 6.51 2.80 -4.16
C SER A 114 5.40 2.00 -4.82
N ILE A 115 5.77 0.97 -5.57
CA ILE A 115 4.84 0.01 -6.17
C ILE A 115 5.23 -1.38 -5.68
N GLY A 116 4.28 -2.04 -5.05
CA GLY A 116 4.33 -3.43 -4.63
C GLY A 116 3.53 -4.29 -5.59
N MET A 117 4.14 -5.37 -6.07
CA MET A 117 3.51 -6.38 -6.89
C MET A 117 3.42 -7.70 -6.13
N LYS A 118 2.30 -8.39 -6.32
CA LYS A 118 2.02 -9.70 -5.80
C LYS A 118 1.65 -10.61 -6.97
N ASP A 119 1.97 -11.89 -6.86
CA ASP A 119 1.50 -12.90 -7.80
C ASP A 119 0.28 -13.61 -7.18
N ILE A 120 -0.81 -13.63 -7.95
CA ILE A 120 -2.12 -14.16 -7.52
C ILE A 120 -2.06 -15.67 -7.28
N SER A 121 -1.21 -16.40 -8.01
CA SER A 121 -1.12 -17.87 -7.93
C SER A 121 -0.69 -18.39 -6.56
N PHE A 122 -0.09 -17.54 -5.71
CA PHE A 122 0.30 -17.92 -4.35
C PHE A 122 -0.85 -17.87 -3.34
N ASP A 123 -2.00 -17.28 -3.68
CA ASP A 123 -3.14 -17.17 -2.77
C ASP A 123 -4.08 -18.39 -2.85
N ASP A 124 -4.08 -19.13 -3.96
CA ASP A 124 -4.96 -20.30 -4.16
C ASP A 124 -4.68 -21.44 -3.16
N GLU A 125 -3.45 -21.53 -2.62
CA GLU A 125 -3.12 -22.49 -1.55
C GLU A 125 -3.73 -22.13 -0.18
N TYR A 126 -4.19 -20.88 0.03
CA TYR A 126 -4.66 -20.39 1.34
C TYR A 126 -6.20 -20.37 1.51
N GLY A 127 -6.96 -20.44 0.41
CA GLY A 127 -8.44 -20.43 0.45
C GLY A 127 -9.04 -21.66 1.16
N GLU A 128 -8.41 -22.82 1.02
CA GLU A 128 -8.87 -24.08 1.63
C GLU A 128 -8.62 -24.12 3.16
N VAL A 129 -7.52 -23.50 3.63
CA VAL A 129 -7.10 -23.56 5.04
C VAL A 129 -7.76 -22.51 5.93
N ASP A 130 -8.15 -21.34 5.40
CA ASP A 130 -8.84 -20.29 6.16
C ASP A 130 -10.33 -20.61 6.40
N SER A 131 -10.98 -21.29 5.45
CA SER A 131 -12.34 -21.80 5.63
C SER A 131 -12.41 -22.83 6.78
N LEU A 132 -11.44 -23.75 6.85
CA LEU A 132 -11.30 -24.75 7.92
C LEU A 132 -10.91 -24.15 9.27
N LYS A 133 -10.15 -23.03 9.31
CA LYS A 133 -9.86 -22.29 10.55
C LYS A 133 -11.07 -21.52 11.08
N SER A 134 -11.88 -20.94 10.19
CA SER A 134 -13.11 -20.22 10.55
C SER A 134 -14.17 -21.16 11.16
N LEU A 135 -14.34 -22.35 10.58
CA LEU A 135 -15.24 -23.40 11.08
C LEU A 135 -14.85 -23.97 12.45
N LYS A 136 -13.56 -23.92 12.83
CA LYS A 136 -13.07 -24.38 14.15
C LYS A 136 -13.26 -23.35 15.27
N LYS A 137 -13.63 -22.10 14.95
CA LYS A 137 -13.74 -20.99 15.94
C LYS A 137 -15.10 -20.89 16.63
N THR A 138 -16.07 -21.77 16.33
CA THR A 138 -17.41 -21.82 16.92
C THR A 138 -17.55 -22.77 18.12
N ARG A 139 -16.46 -23.10 18.83
CA ARG A 139 -16.54 -23.86 20.09
C ARG A 139 -16.19 -23.00 21.31
N TRP A 140 -17.27 -22.67 22.04
CA TRP A 140 -17.37 -22.43 23.49
C TRP A 140 -17.20 -21.00 24.01
N LYS A 141 -18.34 -20.33 24.25
CA LYS A 141 -18.50 -19.42 25.38
C LYS A 141 -19.28 -20.16 26.48
N LYS A 142 -18.61 -20.56 27.56
CA LYS A 142 -19.29 -20.99 28.79
C LYS A 142 -19.93 -19.76 29.43
N LYS A 143 -21.27 -19.74 29.49
CA LYS A 143 -22.04 -18.78 30.29
C LYS A 143 -21.89 -19.17 31.76
N HIS A 144 -21.22 -18.36 32.56
CA HIS A 144 -21.39 -18.43 34.00
C HIS A 144 -22.56 -17.51 34.36
N ILE A 145 -23.69 -18.11 34.73
CA ILE A 145 -24.80 -17.43 35.41
C ILE A 145 -24.46 -17.52 36.90
N ILE A 146 -24.16 -16.38 37.52
CA ILE A 146 -24.12 -16.27 38.98
C ILE A 146 -25.38 -15.52 39.37
N THR A 147 -26.38 -16.28 39.83
CA THR A 147 -27.50 -15.78 40.61
C THR A 147 -27.00 -15.47 42.01
N GLY A 148 -27.21 -14.24 42.48
CA GLY A 148 -26.95 -13.83 43.86
C GLY A 148 -28.03 -12.85 44.30
N TYR A 149 -28.67 -13.17 45.42
CA TYR A 149 -29.89 -12.59 45.96
C TYR A 149 -29.72 -11.18 46.56
N HIS A 150 -30.89 -10.57 46.74
CA HIS A 150 -31.26 -9.24 47.24
C HIS A 150 -30.89 -8.95 48.71
N SER A 151 -30.89 -7.65 49.05
CA SER A 151 -30.97 -6.96 50.36
C SER A 151 -29.76 -6.06 50.60
N SER A 152 -29.84 -4.82 51.07
CA SER A 152 -30.92 -3.88 51.40
C SER A 152 -30.18 -2.60 51.87
N GLU A 153 -30.83 -1.44 51.78
CA GLU A 153 -30.58 -0.24 52.63
C GLU A 153 -29.38 0.69 52.27
N VAL A 154 -29.67 1.89 51.73
CA VAL A 154 -29.60 3.26 52.35
C VAL A 154 -28.12 3.70 52.63
N ILE A 155 -27.57 4.88 52.32
CA ILE A 155 -27.89 6.29 52.61
C ILE A 155 -26.94 7.18 51.75
N TRP A 156 -27.43 8.36 51.33
CA TRP A 156 -26.68 9.45 50.70
C TRP A 156 -25.58 10.04 51.60
N ASP A 157 -24.47 10.53 51.04
CA ASP A 157 -24.00 11.86 51.44
C ASP A 157 -23.10 12.55 50.40
N LYS A 158 -23.40 13.83 50.20
CA LYS A 158 -22.65 14.80 49.40
C LYS A 158 -21.56 15.42 50.27
N LYS A 159 -20.35 15.57 49.73
CA LYS A 159 -19.54 16.78 49.96
C LYS A 159 -18.53 17.00 48.84
#